data_AF-A0A2E9UPL8-F1
#
_entry.id   AF-A0A2E9UPL8-F1
#
_cell.length_a   1.000
_cell.length_b   1.000
_cell.length_c   1.000
_cell.angle_alpha   90.00
_cell.angle_beta   90.00
_cell.angle_gamma   90.00
#
_symmetry.space_group_name_H-M   'P 1'
#
loop_
_entity.id
_entity.type
_entity.pdbx_description
1 polymer ?
#
loop_
_entity_poly.entity_id
_entity_poly.type
_entity_poly.pdbx_seq_one_letter_code
_entity_poly.pdbx_strand_id
1 'polypeptide(L)' 'MIPRARLQVDEQMLGKTVAEIEAALEKGTPAVAVLPQPGTIWLNPQHLEDGEEDIVVQRVGAVLKV' A
#
# COMPACT_ATOMS: atom_id res chain seq x y z
N MET A 1 -5.36 -16.76 12.29
CA MET A 1 -5.06 -16.21 10.95
C MET A 1 -4.74 -14.74 11.14
N ILE A 2 -3.59 -14.25 10.66
CA ILE A 2 -3.27 -12.82 10.72
C ILE A 2 -4.04 -12.13 9.59
N PRO A 3 -4.91 -11.14 9.88
CA PRO A 3 -5.67 -10.46 8.84
C PRO A 3 -4.71 -9.69 7.93
N ARG A 4 -4.93 -9.75 6.62
CA ARG A 4 -4.21 -8.97 5.61
C ARG A 4 -5.22 -8.44 4.61
N ALA A 5 -5.04 -7.19 4.20
CA ALA A 5 -5.82 -6.61 3.12
C ALA A 5 -5.08 -6.83 1.79
N ARG A 6 -5.81 -7.28 0.77
CA ARG A 6 -5.30 -7.45 -0.59
C ARG A 6 -5.74 -6.28 -1.45
N LEU A 7 -4.79 -5.55 -1.99
CA LEU A 7 -5.02 -4.56 -3.03
C LEU A 7 -4.63 -5.16 -4.38
N GLN A 8 -5.60 -5.36 -5.27
CA GLN A 8 -5.33 -5.76 -6.64
C GLN A 8 -5.04 -4.50 -7.47
N VAL A 9 -3.96 -4.54 -8.25
CA VAL A 9 -3.42 -3.37 -8.95
C VAL A 9 -3.57 -3.58 -10.45
N ASP A 10 -4.32 -2.70 -11.11
CA ASP A 10 -4.31 -2.58 -12.56
C ASP A 10 -3.26 -1.53 -12.96
N GLU A 11 -2.08 -2.01 -13.35
CA GLU A 11 -0.94 -1.15 -13.65
C GLU A 11 -1.17 -0.28 -14.91
N GLN A 12 -1.97 -0.78 -15.86
CA GLN A 12 -2.30 -0.01 -17.07
C GLN A 12 -3.23 1.15 -16.74
N MET A 13 -4.27 0.89 -15.94
CA MET A 13 -5.20 1.92 -15.49
C MET A 13 -4.51 2.98 -14.62
N LEU A 14 -3.59 2.57 -13.73
CA LEU A 14 -2.89 3.46 -12.82
C LEU A 14 -1.68 4.17 -13.45
N GLY A 15 -1.18 3.67 -14.59
CA GLY A 15 0.05 4.15 -15.21
C GLY A 15 1.27 3.98 -14.30
N LYS A 16 1.24 2.97 -13.42
CA LYS A 16 2.26 2.68 -12.41
C LYS A 16 2.33 1.17 -12.16
N THR A 17 3.53 0.66 -12.03
CA THR A 17 3.78 -0.72 -11.61
C THR A 17 3.63 -0.90 -10.10
N VAL A 18 3.40 -2.14 -9.65
CA VAL A 18 3.41 -2.50 -8.23
C VAL A 18 4.72 -2.08 -7.56
N ALA A 19 5.85 -2.23 -8.24
CA ALA A 19 7.17 -1.84 -7.73
C ALA A 19 7.29 -0.31 -7.55
N GLU A 20 6.74 0.48 -8.47
CA GLU A 20 6.73 1.94 -8.33
C GLU A 20 5.82 2.41 -7.20
N ILE A 21 4.68 1.73 -7.01
CA ILE A 21 3.76 2.02 -5.89
C ILE A 21 4.42 1.67 -4.56
N GLU A 22 5.04 0.50 -4.44
CA GLU A 22 5.76 0.09 -3.24
C GLU A 22 6.91 1.05 -2.90
N ALA A 23 7.76 1.39 -3.88
CA ALA A 23 8.84 2.35 -3.68
C ALA A 23 8.33 3.75 -3.28
N ALA A 24 7.17 4.18 -3.77
CA ALA A 24 6.57 5.46 -3.40
C ALA A 24 5.97 5.46 -1.98
N LEU A 25 5.46 4.32 -1.53
CA LEU A 25 4.99 4.13 -0.15
C LEU A 25 6.16 4.07 0.83
N GLU A 26 7.22 3.35 0.50
CA GLU A 26 8.43 3.21 1.32
C GLU A 26 9.17 4.55 1.47
N LYS A 27 9.32 5.33 0.39
CA LYS A 27 10.01 6.63 0.41
C LYS A 27 9.16 7.79 0.95
N GLY A 28 7.91 7.50 1.33
CA GLY A 28 6.97 8.49 1.84
C GLY A 28 7.27 8.96 3.26
N THR A 29 6.52 9.97 3.69
CA THR A 29 6.48 10.42 5.09
C THR A 29 5.03 10.50 5.57
N PRO A 30 4.58 9.60 6.47
CA PRO A 30 5.31 8.42 6.95
C PRO A 30 5.52 7.38 5.84
N ALA A 31 6.56 6.58 6.03
CA ALA A 31 6.86 5.42 5.20
C ALA A 31 5.85 4.31 5.52
N VAL A 32 5.34 3.64 4.48
CA VAL A 32 4.43 2.51 4.62
C VAL A 32 5.06 1.28 3.99
N ALA A 33 5.41 0.30 4.81
CA ALA A 33 5.96 -0.97 4.34
C ALA A 33 4.82 -1.90 3.87
N VAL A 34 4.99 -2.51 2.70
CA VAL A 34 4.02 -3.43 2.11
C VAL A 34 4.71 -4.67 1.56
N LEU A 35 3.94 -5.73 1.31
CA LEU A 35 4.45 -6.90 0.58
C LEU A 35 3.97 -6.86 -0.88
N PRO A 36 4.84 -6.54 -1.85
CA PRO A 36 4.48 -6.56 -3.26
C PRO A 36 4.50 -7.98 -3.83
N GLN A 37 3.57 -8.25 -4.75
CA GLN A 37 3.51 -9.42 -5.62
C GLN A 37 3.07 -8.98 -7.03
N PRO A 38 3.30 -9.77 -8.09
CA PRO A 38 2.82 -9.41 -9.43
C PRO A 38 1.33 -9.06 -9.44
N GLY A 39 1.00 -7.81 -9.79
CA GLY A 39 -0.37 -7.28 -9.83
C GLY A 39 -1.08 -7.15 -8.46
N THR A 40 -0.39 -7.29 -7.33
CA THR A 40 -1.00 -7.27 -6.00
C THR A 40 -0.09 -6.63 -4.96
N ILE A 41 -0.68 -5.84 -4.05
CA ILE A 41 -0.02 -5.35 -2.84
C ILE A 41 -0.76 -5.90 -1.62
N TRP A 42 -0.03 -6.46 -0.67
CA TRP A 42 -0.57 -6.91 0.60
C TRP A 42 -0.22 -5.92 1.71
N LEU A 43 -1.26 -5.45 2.40
CA LEU A 43 -1.16 -4.60 3.58
C LEU A 43 -1.33 -5.48 4.83
N ASN A 44 -0.39 -5.38 5.76
CA ASN A 44 -0.40 -6.14 7.02
C ASN A 44 -0.59 -5.19 8.22
N PRO A 45 -1.78 -5.13 8.82
CA PRO A 45 -2.06 -4.24 9.95
C PRO A 45 -1.53 -4.76 11.29
N GLN A 46 -0.90 -5.94 11.36
CA GLN A 46 -0.56 -6.61 12.63
C GLN A 46 0.31 -5.78 13.58
N HIS A 47 1.06 -4.81 13.06
CA HIS A 47 1.99 -3.98 13.83
C HIS A 47 1.54 -2.51 13.92
N LEU A 48 0.35 -2.19 13.42
CA LEU A 48 -0.20 -0.84 13.49
C LEU A 48 -0.77 -0.59 14.89
N GLU A 49 -0.52 0.59 15.43
CA GLU A 49 -1.25 1.12 16.58
C GLU A 49 -2.64 1.60 16.16
N ASP A 50 -3.59 1.70 17.11
CA ASP A 50 -4.93 2.21 16.85
C ASP A 50 -4.86 3.61 16.18
N GLY A 51 -5.44 3.72 14.99
CA GLY A 51 -5.47 4.94 14.18
C GLY A 51 -4.35 5.02 13.13
N GLU A 52 -3.33 4.18 13.17
CA GLU A 52 -2.31 4.14 12.10
C GLU A 52 -2.85 3.53 10.80
N GLU A 53 -3.93 2.73 10.88
CA GLU A 53 -4.65 2.24 9.71
C GLU A 53 -5.18 3.39 8.83
N ASP A 54 -5.64 4.49 9.43
CA ASP A 54 -6.12 5.66 8.70
C ASP A 54 -4.98 6.35 7.95
N ILE A 55 -3.80 6.42 8.58
CA ILE A 55 -2.60 6.98 7.97
C ILE A 55 -2.17 6.12 6.78
N VAL A 56 -2.17 4.79 6.94
CA VAL A 56 -1.87 3.84 5.87
C VAL A 56 -2.84 4.04 4.69
N VAL A 57 -4.14 4.11 4.95
CA VAL A 57 -5.16 4.31 3.92
C VAL A 57 -4.95 5.64 3.19
N GLN A 58 -4.71 6.73 3.92
CA GLN A 58 -4.45 8.05 3.31
C GLN A 58 -3.19 8.04 2.43
N ARG A 59 -2.11 7.39 2.89
CA ARG A 59 -0.87 7.28 2.11
C ARG A 59 -1.06 6.43 0.86
N VAL A 60 -1.75 5.30 0.97
CA VAL A 60 -2.10 4.46 -0.18
C VAL A 60 -2.96 5.23 -1.18
N GLY A 61 -4.01 5.90 -0.71
CA GLY A 61 -4.88 6.74 -1.56
C GLY A 61 -4.09 7.82 -2.29
N ALA A 62 -3.21 8.55 -1.60
CA ALA A 62 -2.38 9.59 -2.19
C ALA A 62 -1.41 9.05 -3.26
N VAL A 63 -0.82 7.86 -3.06
CA VAL A 63 0.07 7.23 -4.05
C VAL A 63 -0.72 6.78 -5.28
N LEU A 64 -1.92 6.23 -5.07
CA LEU A 64 -2.79 5.75 -6.15
C LEU A 64 -3.56 6.89 -6.86
N LYS A 65 -3.59 8.09 -6.25
CA LYS A 65 -4.39 9.25 -6.68
C LYS A 65 -5.90 8.94 -6.75
N VAL A 66 -6.40 8.20 -5.76
CA VAL A 66 -7.83 7.88 -5.58
C VAL A 66 -8.43 8.64 -4.41
#